data_AF-A0A524R2P7-F1
#
_entry.id   AF-A0A524R2P7-F1
#
_cell.length_a   1.000
_cell.length_b   1.000
_cell.length_c   1.000
_cell.angle_alpha   90.00
_cell.angle_beta   90.00
_cell.angle_gamma   90.00
#
_symmetry.space_group_name_H-M   'P 1'
#
loop_
_entity.id
_entity.type
_entity.pdbx_description
1 polymer ?
#
loop_
_entity_poly.entity_id
_entity_poly.type
_entity_poly.pdbx_seq_one_letter_code
_entity_poly.pdbx_strand_id
1 'polypeptide(L)'
;MSQIRNRVVTAVVIVGFVAILIWSTIAAQTVECQVCVTLAGTTNCATATAASETEAARSAQTTACGPLTRGMNDAIACGNIVPETRVCRTR
;
A
#
# COMPACT_ATOMS: atom_id res chain seq x y z
N MET A 1 -38.41 1.11 34.01
CA MET A 1 -38.19 1.63 32.63
C MET A 1 -36.78 2.16 32.37
N SER A 2 -36.17 2.95 33.28
CA SER A 2 -34.84 3.58 33.07
C SER A 2 -33.67 2.58 32.88
N GLN A 3 -33.64 1.45 33.62
CA GLN A 3 -32.55 0.46 33.54
C GLN A 3 -32.46 -0.26 32.18
N ILE A 4 -33.59 -0.57 31.55
CA ILE A 4 -33.63 -1.30 30.27
C ILE A 4 -33.10 -0.41 29.14
N ARG A 5 -33.49 0.87 29.13
CA ARG A 5 -33.01 1.85 28.16
C ARG A 5 -31.48 2.01 28.22
N ASN A 6 -30.91 2.08 29.42
CA ASN A 6 -29.46 2.22 29.57
C ASN A 6 -28.70 0.99 29.06
N ARG A 7 -29.20 -0.22 29.35
CA ARG A 7 -28.61 -1.47 28.83
C ARG A 7 -28.66 -1.55 27.30
N VAL A 8 -29.77 -1.13 26.69
CA VAL A 8 -29.92 -1.09 25.23
C VAL A 8 -28.94 -0.08 24.62
N VAL A 9 -28.83 1.13 25.21
CA VAL A 9 -27.87 2.14 24.74
C VAL A 9 -26.44 1.61 24.82
N THR A 10 -26.04 1.01 25.95
CA THR A 10 -24.70 0.42 26.09
C THR A 10 -24.46 -0.70 25.07
N ALA A 11 -25.44 -1.59 24.86
CA ALA A 11 -25.32 -2.66 23.87
C ALA A 11 -25.14 -2.12 22.45
N VAL A 12 -25.92 -1.10 22.05
CA VAL A 12 -25.81 -0.46 20.73
C VAL A 12 -24.45 0.19 20.55
N VAL A 13 -23.93 0.89 21.58
CA VAL A 13 -22.60 1.52 21.52
C VAL A 13 -21.50 0.46 21.34
N ILE A 14 -21.56 -0.64 22.10
CA ILE A 14 -20.58 -1.73 21.98
C ILE A 14 -20.63 -2.36 20.58
N VAL A 15 -21.82 -2.67 20.07
CA VAL A 15 -21.99 -3.25 18.73
C VAL A 15 -21.49 -2.29 17.66
N GLY A 16 -21.80 -1.00 17.77
CA GLY A 16 -21.31 0.03 16.84
C GLY A 16 -19.79 0.14 16.84
N PHE A 17 -19.17 0.12 18.03
CA PHE A 17 -17.71 0.17 18.15
C PHE A 17 -17.05 -1.07 17.53
N VAL A 18 -17.57 -2.27 17.81
CA VAL A 18 -17.06 -3.52 17.21
C VAL A 18 -17.19 -3.50 15.68
N ALA A 19 -18.31 -3.01 15.14
CA ALA A 19 -18.49 -2.88 13.70
C ALA A 19 -17.45 -1.94 13.07
N ILE A 20 -17.15 -0.79 13.71
CA ILE A 20 -16.13 0.15 13.23
C ILE A 20 -14.74 -0.49 13.24
N LEU A 21 -14.40 -1.25 14.29
CA LEU A 21 -13.09 -1.93 14.37
C LEU A 21 -12.91 -2.99 13.29
N ILE A 22 -13.97 -3.76 12.99
CA ILE A 22 -13.93 -4.76 11.91
C ILE A 22 -13.75 -4.04 10.57
N TRP A 23 -14.48 -2.94 10.34
CA TRP A 23 -14.37 -2.17 9.10
C TRP A 23 -12.99 -1.54 8.92
N SER A 24 -12.39 -1.00 9.98
CA SER A 24 -11.05 -0.42 9.91
C SER A 24 -9.98 -1.48 9.64
N THR A 25 -10.16 -2.69 10.18
CA THR A 25 -9.25 -3.82 9.91
C THR A 25 -9.34 -4.27 8.46
N ILE A 26 -10.54 -4.35 7.88
CA ILE A 26 -10.77 -4.69 6.47
C ILE A 26 -10.36 -3.54 5.54
N ALA A 27 -10.33 -2.29 6.00
CA ALA A 27 -9.76 -1.19 5.22
C ALA A 27 -8.22 -1.19 5.23
N ALA A 28 -7.60 -1.94 6.15
CA ALA A 28 -6.15 -2.03 6.29
C ALA A 28 -5.51 -3.12 5.41
N GLN A 29 -6.27 -3.84 4.58
CA GLN A 29 -5.68 -4.74 3.58
C GLN A 29 -4.82 -3.91 2.64
N THR A 30 -3.61 -4.39 2.45
CA THR A 30 -2.61 -3.67 1.67
C THR A 30 -2.27 -4.47 0.44
N VAL A 31 -1.80 -3.78 -0.58
CA VAL A 31 -1.29 -4.38 -1.78
C VAL A 31 0.23 -4.33 -1.73
N GLU A 32 0.85 -5.48 -1.90
CA GLU A 32 2.28 -5.61 -2.09
C GLU A 32 2.58 -5.71 -3.58
N CYS A 33 3.43 -4.84 -4.10
CA CYS A 33 3.89 -4.87 -5.49
C CYS A 33 5.40 -4.98 -5.54
N GLN A 34 5.89 -5.91 -6.36
CA GLN A 34 7.29 -6.04 -6.75
C GLN A 34 7.48 -5.45 -8.14
N VAL A 35 8.48 -4.59 -8.30
CA VAL A 35 8.81 -3.91 -9.55
C VAL A 35 10.30 -4.05 -9.84
N CYS A 36 10.64 -4.45 -11.06
CA CYS A 36 12.00 -4.52 -11.56
C CYS A 36 12.20 -3.54 -12.71
N VAL A 37 13.24 -2.71 -12.62
CA VAL A 37 13.58 -1.69 -13.62
C VAL A 37 15.04 -1.82 -14.03
N THR A 38 15.31 -1.51 -15.30
CA THR A 38 16.66 -1.51 -15.86
C THR A 38 17.01 -0.10 -16.32
N LEU A 39 18.10 0.45 -15.80
CA LEU A 39 18.61 1.77 -16.15
C LEU A 39 20.09 1.66 -16.53
N ALA A 40 20.46 2.17 -17.70
CA ALA A 40 21.84 2.16 -18.20
C ALA A 40 22.53 0.77 -18.13
N GLY A 41 21.78 -0.29 -18.40
CA GLY A 41 22.28 -1.68 -18.38
C GLY A 41 22.38 -2.31 -16.98
N THR A 42 21.96 -1.59 -15.93
CA THR A 42 21.88 -2.14 -14.56
C THR A 42 20.42 -2.35 -14.19
N THR A 43 20.09 -3.54 -13.71
CA THR A 43 18.73 -3.90 -13.27
C THR A 43 18.66 -3.91 -11.75
N ASN A 44 17.58 -3.36 -11.20
CA ASN A 44 17.27 -3.50 -9.78
C ASN A 44 15.78 -3.77 -9.56
N CYS A 45 15.50 -4.59 -8.57
CA CYS A 45 14.15 -4.95 -8.16
C CYS A 45 13.88 -4.45 -6.74
N ALA A 46 12.68 -3.92 -6.51
CA ALA A 46 12.23 -3.61 -5.16
C ALA A 46 10.76 -3.95 -4.98
N THR A 47 10.38 -4.16 -3.72
CA THR A 47 9.02 -4.47 -3.31
C THR A 47 8.54 -3.40 -2.36
N ALA A 48 7.29 -2.95 -2.52
CA ALA A 48 6.66 -2.01 -1.60
C ALA A 48 5.19 -2.37 -1.39
N THR A 49 4.67 -1.97 -0.23
CA THR A 49 3.31 -2.23 0.20
C THR A 49 2.56 -0.92 0.41
N ALA A 50 1.33 -0.82 -0.11
CA ALA A 50 0.50 0.37 0.05
C ALA A 50 -0.99 0.05 -0.02
N ALA A 51 -1.87 1.04 0.22
CA ALA A 51 -3.31 0.84 0.22
C ALA A 51 -3.91 0.52 -1.18
N SER A 52 -3.15 0.72 -2.27
CA SER A 52 -3.58 0.39 -3.63
C SER A 52 -2.43 -0.15 -4.49
N GLU A 53 -2.76 -0.92 -5.53
CA GLU A 53 -1.78 -1.44 -6.50
C GLU A 53 -0.95 -0.36 -7.18
N THR A 54 -1.57 0.78 -7.48
CA THR A 54 -0.89 1.90 -8.16
C THR A 54 0.12 2.54 -7.22
N GLU A 55 -0.28 2.78 -5.97
CA GLU A 55 0.58 3.39 -4.96
C GLU A 55 1.75 2.46 -4.59
N ALA A 56 1.45 1.17 -4.44
CA ALA A 56 2.44 0.14 -4.12
C ALA A 56 3.45 -0.03 -5.26
N ALA A 57 2.98 -0.10 -6.51
CA ALA A 57 3.87 -0.20 -7.66
C ALA A 57 4.72 1.06 -7.85
N ARG A 58 4.15 2.25 -7.68
CA ARG A 58 4.90 3.51 -7.76
C ARG A 58 5.96 3.62 -6.67
N SER A 59 5.62 3.24 -5.45
CA SER A 59 6.56 3.19 -4.33
C SER A 59 7.68 2.19 -4.61
N ALA A 60 7.32 0.97 -5.05
CA ALA A 60 8.28 -0.07 -5.41
C ALA A 60 9.23 0.38 -6.53
N GLN A 61 8.72 1.04 -7.57
CA GLN A 61 9.54 1.59 -8.64
C GLN A 61 10.49 2.68 -8.12
N THR A 62 10.00 3.59 -7.29
CA THR A 62 10.81 4.65 -6.69
C THR A 62 11.96 4.06 -5.86
N THR A 63 11.67 3.03 -5.05
CA THR A 63 12.68 2.30 -4.29
C THR A 63 13.66 1.55 -5.20
N ALA A 64 13.17 0.92 -6.27
CA ALA A 64 14.01 0.22 -7.23
C ALA A 64 14.98 1.17 -7.96
N CYS A 65 14.54 2.41 -8.23
CA CYS A 65 15.36 3.44 -8.87
C CYS A 65 16.46 4.00 -7.96
N GLY A 66 16.26 4.06 -6.65
CA GLY A 66 17.22 4.64 -5.69
C GLY A 66 18.69 4.23 -5.95
N PRO A 67 19.03 2.94 -5.96
CA PRO A 67 20.41 2.49 -6.18
C PRO A 67 20.89 2.54 -7.65
N LEU A 68 19.97 2.70 -8.61
CA LEU A 68 20.32 2.80 -10.04
C LEU A 68 20.75 4.22 -10.43
N THR A 69 20.26 5.22 -9.71
CA THR A 69 20.35 6.64 -10.13
C THR A 69 21.57 7.33 -9.53
N ARG A 70 22.31 8.12 -10.32
CA ARG A 70 23.48 8.89 -9.86
C ARG A 70 23.24 10.40 -9.81
N GLY A 71 22.03 10.83 -10.10
CA GLY A 71 21.61 12.22 -10.08
C GLY A 71 20.13 12.37 -10.40
N MET A 72 19.66 13.62 -10.44
CA MET A 72 18.24 13.92 -10.61
C MET A 72 17.69 13.50 -11.98
N ASN A 73 18.51 13.62 -13.04
CA ASN A 73 18.12 13.21 -14.39
C ASN A 73 17.86 11.70 -14.46
N ASP A 74 18.73 10.90 -13.85
CA ASP A 74 18.58 9.45 -13.79
C ASP A 74 17.32 9.06 -13.00
N ALA A 75 17.03 9.76 -11.90
CA ALA A 75 15.84 9.52 -11.09
C ALA A 75 14.55 9.76 -11.89
N ILE A 76 14.50 10.87 -12.66
CA ILE A 76 13.38 11.16 -13.54
C ILE A 76 13.30 10.14 -14.68
N ALA A 77 14.43 9.77 -15.28
CA ALA A 77 14.46 8.77 -16.34
C ALA A 77 13.93 7.43 -15.82
N CYS A 78 14.45 6.93 -14.71
CA CYS A 78 14.06 5.65 -14.11
C CYS A 78 12.58 5.61 -13.70
N GLY A 79 12.04 6.70 -13.16
CA GLY A 79 10.62 6.82 -12.84
C GLY A 79 9.69 6.80 -14.06
N ASN A 80 10.20 7.11 -15.24
CA ASN A 80 9.45 7.08 -16.51
C ASN A 80 9.69 5.80 -17.33
N ILE A 81 10.60 4.93 -16.91
CA ILE A 81 10.82 3.64 -17.58
C ILE A 81 9.62 2.72 -17.32
N VAL A 82 9.17 2.04 -18.38
CA VAL A 82 8.21 0.93 -18.22
C VAL A 82 8.96 -0.24 -17.56
N PRO A 83 8.54 -0.68 -16.37
CA PRO A 83 9.23 -1.76 -15.68
C PRO A 83 9.20 -3.06 -16.49
N GLU A 84 10.28 -3.84 -16.41
CA GLU A 84 10.36 -5.15 -17.05
C GLU A 84 9.35 -6.13 -16.43
N THR A 85 9.14 -5.99 -15.13
CA THR A 85 8.22 -6.82 -14.38
C THR A 85 7.50 -5.99 -13.33
N ARG A 86 6.19 -6.18 -13.26
CA ARG A 86 5.32 -5.65 -12.22
C ARG A 86 4.42 -6.78 -11.76
N VAL A 87 4.62 -7.23 -10.53
CA VAL A 87 3.81 -8.29 -9.91
C VAL A 87 3.18 -7.72 -8.65
N CYS A 88 1.87 -7.57 -8.65
CA CYS A 88 1.10 -7.07 -7.52
C CYS A 88 0.23 -8.16 -6.92
N ARG A 89 0.15 -8.19 -5.59
CA ARG A 89 -0.64 -9.16 -4.82
C ARG A 89 -1.29 -8.45 -3.63
N THR A 90 -2.57 -8.71 -3.42
CA THR A 90 -3.29 -8.29 -2.21
C THR A 90 -2.81 -9.13 -1.03
N ARG A 91 -2.50 -8.50 0.10
CA ARG A 91 -1.97 -9.13 1.31
C ARG A 91 -2.79 -8.80 2.56
#